data_AF-A0A6N8HVN4-F1
#
_entry.id   AF-A0A6N8HVN4-F1
#
_cell.length_a   1.000
_cell.length_b   1.000
_cell.length_c   1.000
_cell.angle_alpha   90.00
_cell.angle_beta   90.00
_cell.angle_gamma   90.00
#
_symmetry.space_group_name_H-M   'P 1'
#
loop_
_entity.id
_entity.type
_entity.pdbx_description
1 polymer ?
#
loop_
_entity_poly.entity_id
_entity_poly.type
_entity_poly.pdbx_seq_one_letter_code
_entity_poly.pdbx_strand_id
1 'polypeptide(L)'
;MSYRSLRCPHCGRELQVPEDAEKIVCMFCAQPIELNLAPGPSVRLGEAVRLLPPETFSTVIRFDGLNAKNYPGKFESYRDALGPALQAYLKEEAAYGEEAAEFFSDALIDGFEQKGKTIRQTAANAFDLRISITSLTIPAILDLNTPAADRLADLFLKKWNSAHKKPLGKATFSTIQSGFRSKLCFITTAVCTELGKGDDCEELQILRRFRDEYLLKSPGGTAKISEYYLLAPFIVGAVEASGRSKPEWNRVYRKHLLPCLSALKKDRPRQCEQLYENMMSELETKWLK
;
A
#
# COMPACT_ATOMS: atom_id res chain seq x y z
N MET A 1 -50.37 3.66 -0.24
CA MET A 1 -49.13 3.06 0.29
C MET A 1 -48.15 4.19 0.49
N SER A 2 -47.77 4.44 1.73
CA SER A 2 -46.72 5.39 2.09
C SER A 2 -45.36 4.74 1.81
N TYR A 3 -44.44 5.54 1.30
CA TYR A 3 -43.09 5.12 0.96
C TYR A 3 -42.10 5.97 1.76
N ARG A 4 -41.01 5.36 2.19
CA ARG A 4 -39.86 6.04 2.80
C ARG A 4 -38.63 5.86 1.93
N SER A 5 -37.75 6.86 1.97
CA SER A 5 -36.45 6.76 1.31
C SER A 5 -35.43 6.09 2.24
N LEU A 6 -34.62 5.16 1.71
CA LEU A 6 -33.41 4.67 2.36
C LEU A 6 -32.24 4.62 1.38
N ARG A 7 -31.01 4.58 1.88
CA ARG A 7 -29.83 4.19 1.07
C ARG A 7 -29.53 2.71 1.27
N CYS A 8 -29.31 2.01 0.17
CA CYS A 8 -28.89 0.61 0.21
C CYS A 8 -27.54 0.48 0.92
N PRO A 9 -27.41 -0.35 1.98
CA PRO A 9 -26.15 -0.51 2.70
C PRO A 9 -25.05 -1.18 1.86
N HIS A 10 -25.43 -1.92 0.81
CA HIS A 10 -24.49 -2.64 -0.05
C HIS A 10 -23.92 -1.79 -1.20
N CYS A 11 -24.67 -0.80 -1.69
CA CYS A 11 -24.30 -0.05 -2.90
C CYS A 11 -24.49 1.46 -2.82
N GLY A 12 -25.00 1.99 -1.70
CA GLY A 12 -25.13 3.43 -1.41
C GLY A 12 -26.22 4.18 -2.19
N ARG A 13 -26.92 3.53 -3.11
CA ARG A 13 -28.00 4.13 -3.92
C ARG A 13 -29.27 4.30 -3.11
N GLU A 14 -30.00 5.36 -3.42
CA GLU A 14 -31.28 5.69 -2.81
C GLU A 14 -32.41 4.80 -3.36
N LEU A 15 -33.27 4.32 -2.46
CA LEU A 15 -34.37 3.39 -2.72
C LEU A 15 -35.64 3.94 -2.06
N GLN A 16 -36.75 3.89 -2.79
CA GLN A 16 -38.09 4.09 -2.24
C GLN A 16 -38.62 2.72 -1.78
N VAL A 17 -38.93 2.57 -0.50
CA VAL A 17 -39.50 1.34 0.04
C VAL A 17 -40.83 1.58 0.74
N PRO A 18 -41.73 0.59 0.72
CA PRO A 18 -42.93 0.64 1.55
C PRO A 18 -42.56 0.79 3.04
N GLU A 19 -43.31 1.59 3.78
CA GLU A 19 -43.08 1.79 5.22
C GLU A 19 -43.25 0.51 6.04
N ASP A 20 -44.09 -0.41 5.58
CA ASP A 20 -44.45 -1.68 6.20
C ASP A 20 -43.55 -2.86 5.77
N ALA A 21 -42.62 -2.63 4.86
CA ALA A 21 -41.73 -3.69 4.39
C ALA A 21 -40.71 -4.05 5.47
N GLU A 22 -40.66 -5.33 5.86
CA GLU A 22 -39.67 -5.85 6.81
C GLU A 22 -38.37 -6.29 6.13
N LYS A 23 -38.48 -6.72 4.86
CA LYS A 23 -37.37 -7.16 4.02
C LYS A 23 -37.61 -6.73 2.59
N ILE A 24 -36.57 -6.27 1.91
CA ILE A 24 -36.60 -5.97 0.48
C ILE A 24 -35.34 -6.51 -0.20
N VAL A 25 -35.33 -6.49 -1.52
CA VAL A 25 -34.12 -6.72 -2.32
C VAL A 25 -33.79 -5.42 -3.04
N CYS A 26 -32.52 -5.00 -2.98
CA CYS A 26 -32.08 -3.80 -3.70
C CYS A 26 -32.22 -4.02 -5.21
N MET A 27 -33.00 -3.16 -5.88
CA MET A 27 -33.19 -3.22 -7.34
C MET A 27 -31.89 -2.98 -8.15
N PHE A 28 -30.85 -2.43 -7.53
CA PHE A 28 -29.61 -2.09 -8.21
C PHE A 28 -28.49 -3.12 -8.05
N CYS A 29 -28.36 -3.74 -6.88
CA CYS A 29 -27.28 -4.71 -6.60
C CYS A 29 -27.79 -6.12 -6.29
N ALA A 30 -29.12 -6.32 -6.30
CA ALA A 30 -29.78 -7.59 -6.02
C ALA A 30 -29.46 -8.19 -4.62
N GLN A 31 -28.87 -7.42 -3.71
CA GLN A 31 -28.62 -7.86 -2.34
C GLN A 31 -29.86 -7.66 -1.46
N PRO A 32 -30.16 -8.61 -0.55
CA PRO A 32 -31.25 -8.49 0.41
C PRO A 32 -30.95 -7.40 1.46
N ILE A 33 -31.99 -6.71 1.92
CA ILE A 33 -31.95 -5.67 2.96
C ILE A 33 -33.06 -5.98 3.97
N GLU A 34 -32.71 -6.08 5.25
CA GLU A 34 -33.66 -6.20 6.35
C GLU A 34 -33.94 -4.81 6.93
N LEU A 35 -35.22 -4.43 6.97
CA LEU A 35 -35.70 -3.08 7.28
C LEU A 35 -36.19 -2.93 8.74
N ASN A 36 -36.47 -4.04 9.43
CA ASN A 36 -36.98 -4.13 10.81
C ASN A 36 -35.95 -4.68 11.80
N LEU A 37 -34.67 -4.37 11.62
CA LEU A 37 -33.72 -4.48 12.73
C LEU A 37 -34.05 -3.34 13.71
N ALA A 38 -34.36 -3.69 14.96
CA ALA A 38 -34.23 -2.74 16.08
C ALA A 38 -32.92 -1.96 15.88
N PRO A 39 -32.86 -0.65 16.19
CA PRO A 39 -31.61 0.08 16.08
C PRO A 39 -30.54 -0.77 16.74
N GLY A 40 -29.58 -1.23 15.94
CA GLY A 40 -28.44 -1.97 16.45
C GLY A 40 -27.81 -1.18 17.59
N PRO A 41 -26.97 -1.80 18.44
CA PRO A 41 -26.28 -1.06 19.51
C PRO A 41 -25.81 0.28 18.96
N SER A 42 -26.21 1.38 19.61
CA SER A 42 -26.00 2.73 19.06
C SER A 42 -24.54 2.87 18.65
N VAL A 43 -24.30 2.87 17.34
CA VAL A 43 -22.95 2.92 16.79
C VAL A 43 -22.43 4.30 17.15
N ARG A 44 -21.38 4.36 17.96
CA ARG A 44 -20.77 5.61 18.40
C ARG A 44 -19.53 5.84 17.58
N LEU A 45 -19.45 6.99 16.92
CA LEU A 45 -18.24 7.40 16.21
C LEU A 45 -17.05 7.44 17.18
N GLY A 46 -15.93 6.84 16.77
CA GLY A 46 -14.67 6.82 17.49
C GLY A 46 -14.47 5.65 18.45
N GLU A 47 -15.42 4.71 18.55
CA GLU A 47 -15.21 3.47 19.28
C GLU A 47 -14.12 2.60 18.61
N ALA A 48 -14.11 2.59 17.27
CA ALA A 48 -13.07 1.95 16.46
C ALA A 48 -11.67 2.45 16.82
N VAL A 49 -11.51 3.76 17.01
CA VAL A 49 -10.23 4.37 17.40
C VAL A 49 -9.82 3.95 18.80
N ARG A 50 -10.75 3.82 19.75
CA ARG A 50 -10.45 3.34 21.12
C ARG A 50 -9.98 1.90 21.15
N LEU A 51 -10.42 1.11 20.18
CA LEU A 51 -10.02 -0.28 20.00
C LEU A 51 -8.68 -0.45 19.27
N LEU A 52 -8.05 0.65 18.80
CA LEU A 52 -6.72 0.57 18.20
C LEU A 52 -5.72 0.11 19.26
N PRO A 53 -5.09 -1.07 19.10
CA PRO A 53 -4.08 -1.52 20.04
C PRO A 53 -2.83 -0.64 19.92
N PRO A 54 -2.12 -0.34 21.03
CA PRO A 54 -0.83 0.38 20.97
C PRO A 54 0.17 -0.25 19.99
N GLU A 55 0.09 -1.57 19.82
CA GLU A 55 0.85 -2.39 18.89
C GLU A 55 0.70 -1.95 17.44
N THR A 56 -0.43 -1.32 17.06
CA THR A 56 -0.64 -0.72 15.74
C THR A 56 0.51 0.20 15.36
N PHE A 57 0.99 0.98 16.33
CA PHE A 57 2.02 2.00 16.15
C PHE A 57 3.38 1.54 16.67
N SER A 58 3.42 0.70 17.72
CA SER A 58 4.69 0.25 18.29
C SER A 58 5.35 -0.87 17.49
N THR A 59 4.59 -1.63 16.69
CA THR A 59 5.12 -2.67 15.81
C THR A 59 5.84 -2.06 14.62
N VAL A 60 7.13 -1.77 14.82
CA VAL A 60 8.04 -1.37 13.76
C VAL A 60 8.86 -2.59 13.36
N ILE A 61 8.56 -3.15 12.20
CA ILE A 61 9.36 -4.23 11.63
C ILE A 61 10.67 -3.64 11.14
N ARG A 62 11.77 -4.13 11.73
CA ARG A 62 13.07 -3.97 11.11
C ARG A 62 13.08 -4.71 9.79
N PHE A 63 13.38 -4.00 8.71
CA PHE A 63 13.30 -4.60 7.37
C PHE A 63 14.26 -5.79 7.23
N ASP A 64 15.46 -5.73 7.80
CA ASP A 64 16.46 -6.81 7.73
C ASP A 64 15.91 -8.18 8.17
N GLY A 65 14.83 -8.18 8.96
CA GLY A 65 14.08 -9.36 9.36
C GLY A 65 12.77 -9.60 8.59
N LEU A 66 12.55 -9.07 7.38
CA LEU A 66 11.33 -9.28 6.58
C LEU A 66 11.64 -10.03 5.28
N ASN A 67 10.98 -11.18 5.07
CA ASN A 67 11.13 -12.02 3.88
C ASN A 67 9.92 -12.93 3.67
N ALA A 68 9.88 -13.65 2.55
CA ALA A 68 8.77 -14.54 2.18
C ALA A 68 8.41 -15.59 3.24
N LYS A 69 9.36 -15.98 4.11
CA LYS A 69 9.16 -16.99 5.15
C LYS A 69 8.52 -16.40 6.41
N ASN A 70 8.97 -15.22 6.85
CA ASN A 70 8.55 -14.66 8.13
C ASN A 70 7.49 -13.55 8.00
N TYR A 71 7.29 -12.98 6.81
CA TYR A 71 6.26 -11.97 6.57
C TYR A 71 4.85 -12.48 6.89
N PRO A 72 4.42 -13.69 6.46
CA PRO A 72 3.07 -14.16 6.72
C PRO A 72 2.69 -14.16 8.21
N GLY A 73 3.56 -14.70 9.08
CA GLY A 73 3.29 -14.75 10.52
C GLY A 73 3.29 -13.37 11.20
N LYS A 74 4.15 -12.45 10.74
CA LYS A 74 4.15 -11.06 11.22
C LYS A 74 2.90 -10.31 10.79
N PHE A 75 2.47 -10.51 9.55
CA PHE A 75 1.25 -9.92 9.01
C PHE A 75 0.01 -10.43 9.74
N GLU A 76 -0.12 -11.75 9.90
CA GLU A 76 -1.23 -12.37 10.63
C GLU A 76 -1.34 -11.85 12.06
N SER A 77 -0.23 -11.83 12.81
CA SER A 77 -0.23 -11.29 14.17
C SER A 77 -0.66 -9.82 14.23
N TYR A 78 -0.18 -9.00 13.30
CA TYR A 78 -0.53 -7.58 13.23
C TYR A 78 -2.01 -7.38 12.85
N ARG A 79 -2.47 -8.11 11.83
CA ARG A 79 -3.86 -8.06 11.34
C ARG A 79 -4.83 -8.48 12.44
N ASP A 80 -4.53 -9.57 13.15
CA ASP A 80 -5.41 -10.10 14.19
C ASP A 80 -5.52 -9.12 15.37
N ALA A 81 -4.42 -8.45 15.73
CA ALA A 81 -4.42 -7.40 16.74
C ALA A 81 -5.26 -6.18 16.31
N LEU A 82 -5.13 -5.75 15.05
CA LEU A 82 -5.85 -4.60 14.49
C LEU A 82 -7.33 -4.90 14.16
N GLY A 83 -7.67 -6.19 14.03
CA GLY A 83 -8.98 -6.69 13.60
C GLY A 83 -10.18 -6.08 14.36
N PRO A 84 -10.20 -6.05 15.71
CA PRO A 84 -11.30 -5.46 16.46
C PRO A 84 -11.59 -4.00 16.10
N ALA A 85 -10.55 -3.18 15.95
CA ALA A 85 -10.67 -1.77 15.57
C ALA A 85 -11.24 -1.63 14.15
N LEU A 86 -10.76 -2.45 13.21
CA LEU A 86 -11.24 -2.46 11.83
C LEU A 86 -12.70 -2.93 11.70
N GLN A 87 -13.11 -3.94 12.48
CA GLN A 87 -14.49 -4.40 12.50
C GLN A 87 -15.44 -3.35 13.11
N ALA A 88 -14.99 -2.61 14.13
CA ALA A 88 -15.73 -1.46 14.64
C ALA A 88 -15.80 -0.33 13.60
N TYR A 89 -14.71 -0.06 12.89
CA TYR A 89 -14.68 0.91 11.80
C TYR A 89 -15.71 0.59 10.71
N LEU A 90 -15.85 -0.66 10.28
CA LEU A 90 -16.87 -1.03 9.27
C LEU A 90 -18.30 -0.73 9.74
N LYS A 91 -18.58 -0.86 11.05
CA LYS A 91 -19.89 -0.50 11.62
C LYS A 91 -20.09 1.01 11.65
N GLU A 92 -19.05 1.76 12.03
CA GLU A 92 -19.07 3.22 12.03
C GLU A 92 -19.20 3.78 10.61
N GLU A 93 -18.50 3.23 9.63
CA GLU A 93 -18.59 3.63 8.23
C GLU A 93 -20.00 3.37 7.66
N ALA A 94 -20.64 2.26 8.02
CA ALA A 94 -22.02 2.01 7.64
C ALA A 94 -23.01 3.04 8.22
N ALA A 95 -22.69 3.66 9.36
CA ALA A 95 -23.54 4.64 10.04
C ALA A 95 -23.21 6.10 9.67
N TYR A 96 -21.94 6.42 9.48
CA TYR A 96 -21.41 7.80 9.35
C TYR A 96 -20.69 8.04 8.01
N GLY A 97 -20.49 7.01 7.18
CA GLY A 97 -19.86 7.11 5.86
C GLY A 97 -18.46 7.70 5.92
N GLU A 98 -18.23 8.73 5.09
CA GLU A 98 -16.93 9.40 4.96
C GLU A 98 -16.42 9.99 6.29
N GLU A 99 -17.31 10.43 7.19
CA GLU A 99 -16.91 10.98 8.48
C GLU A 99 -16.16 9.95 9.35
N ALA A 100 -16.61 8.69 9.33
CA ALA A 100 -15.89 7.60 10.02
C ALA A 100 -14.54 7.29 9.37
N ALA A 101 -14.46 7.36 8.04
CA ALA A 101 -13.20 7.17 7.32
C ALA A 101 -12.20 8.28 7.65
N GLU A 102 -12.65 9.54 7.68
CA GLU A 102 -11.85 10.70 8.07
C GLU A 102 -11.33 10.54 9.50
N PHE A 103 -12.22 10.28 10.46
CA PHE A 103 -11.88 10.15 11.87
C PHE A 103 -10.88 9.02 12.16
N PHE A 104 -11.12 7.83 11.59
CA PHE A 104 -10.23 6.69 11.78
C PHE A 104 -8.87 6.90 11.08
N SER A 105 -8.88 7.50 9.88
CA SER A 105 -7.66 7.83 9.14
C SER A 105 -6.79 8.84 9.89
N ASP A 106 -7.39 9.90 10.46
CA ASP A 106 -6.67 10.89 11.27
C ASP A 106 -6.04 10.25 12.51
N ALA A 107 -6.76 9.39 13.21
CA ALA A 107 -6.22 8.68 14.37
C ALA A 107 -5.02 7.78 14.02
N LEU A 108 -5.06 7.09 12.87
CA LEU A 108 -3.92 6.30 12.39
C LEU A 108 -2.72 7.20 12.07
N ILE A 109 -2.95 8.31 11.36
CA ILE A 109 -1.89 9.27 10.99
C ILE A 109 -1.25 9.84 12.25
N ASP A 110 -2.04 10.35 13.19
CA ASP A 110 -1.57 10.92 14.44
C ASP A 110 -0.74 9.91 15.24
N GLY A 111 -1.18 8.65 15.32
CA GLY A 111 -0.45 7.60 16.01
C GLY A 111 0.91 7.28 15.35
N PHE A 112 0.96 7.17 14.01
CA PHE A 112 2.22 6.96 13.31
C PHE A 112 3.16 8.16 13.37
N GLU A 113 2.64 9.40 13.32
CA GLU A 113 3.43 10.61 13.47
C GLU A 113 4.01 10.74 14.88
N GLN A 114 3.22 10.46 15.91
CA GLN A 114 3.68 10.43 17.30
C GLN A 114 4.79 9.39 17.49
N LYS A 115 4.62 8.20 16.89
CA LYS A 115 5.66 7.17 16.89
C LYS A 115 6.93 7.65 16.18
N GLY A 116 6.79 8.29 15.02
CA GLY A 116 7.90 8.88 14.26
C GLY A 116 8.67 9.92 15.06
N LYS A 117 8.00 10.70 15.92
CA LYS A 117 8.63 11.67 16.84
C LYS A 117 9.38 11.00 18.00
N THR A 118 8.90 9.86 18.50
CA THR A 118 9.51 9.16 19.66
C THR A 118 10.72 8.32 19.28
N ILE A 119 10.76 7.77 18.08
CA ILE A 119 11.93 7.02 17.62
C ILE A 119 13.07 8.02 17.35
N ARG A 120 14.28 7.76 17.90
CA ARG A 120 15.49 8.56 17.56
C ARG A 120 15.54 8.70 16.04
N GLN A 121 15.45 9.93 15.52
CA GLN A 121 15.30 10.24 14.09
C GLN A 121 16.57 9.88 13.30
N THR A 122 16.86 8.59 13.20
CA THR A 122 17.83 8.05 12.26
C THR A 122 17.10 7.68 10.97
N ALA A 123 17.79 7.79 9.83
CA ALA A 123 17.20 7.44 8.53
C ALA A 123 16.68 5.99 8.49
N ALA A 124 17.32 5.06 9.20
CA ALA A 124 16.91 3.66 9.31
C ALA A 124 15.55 3.49 10.00
N ASN A 125 15.30 4.26 11.06
CA ASN A 125 14.05 4.16 11.81
C ASN A 125 12.84 4.74 11.05
N ALA A 126 13.06 5.83 10.31
CA ALA A 126 12.02 6.40 9.43
C ALA A 126 11.68 5.44 8.28
N PHE A 127 12.69 4.74 7.76
CA PHE A 127 12.52 3.70 6.77
C PHE A 127 11.70 2.51 7.31
N ASP A 128 12.09 1.94 8.45
CA ASP A 128 11.38 0.81 9.05
C ASP A 128 9.91 1.13 9.36
N LEU A 129 9.60 2.37 9.79
CA LEU A 129 8.23 2.83 9.98
C LEU A 129 7.45 2.85 8.65
N ARG A 130 8.02 3.44 7.60
CA ARG A 130 7.42 3.49 6.26
C ARG A 130 7.10 2.08 5.73
N ILE A 131 8.04 1.16 5.90
CA ILE A 131 7.89 -0.25 5.52
C ILE A 131 6.77 -0.90 6.32
N SER A 132 6.73 -0.67 7.64
CA SER A 132 5.72 -1.28 8.51
C SER A 132 4.31 -0.85 8.10
N ILE A 133 4.10 0.44 7.81
CA ILE A 133 2.80 0.93 7.34
C ILE A 133 2.42 0.29 5.99
N THR A 134 3.34 0.30 5.02
CA THR A 134 3.08 -0.22 3.66
C THR A 134 2.88 -1.74 3.63
N SER A 135 3.57 -2.49 4.50
CA SER A 135 3.56 -3.96 4.49
C SER A 135 2.62 -4.59 5.52
N LEU A 136 2.20 -3.86 6.55
CA LEU A 136 1.27 -4.36 7.56
C LEU A 136 -0.05 -3.62 7.52
N THR A 137 -0.04 -2.32 7.81
CA THR A 137 -1.25 -1.53 8.04
C THR A 137 -2.13 -1.45 6.81
N ILE A 138 -1.55 -1.07 5.66
CA ILE A 138 -2.31 -0.98 4.40
C ILE A 138 -2.86 -2.36 3.99
N PRO A 139 -2.06 -3.44 3.94
CA PRO A 139 -2.58 -4.78 3.72
C PRO A 139 -3.65 -5.23 4.71
N ALA A 140 -3.53 -4.90 6.00
CA ALA A 140 -4.49 -5.33 7.02
C ALA A 140 -5.85 -4.63 6.85
N ILE A 141 -5.85 -3.36 6.45
CA ILE A 141 -7.07 -2.65 6.06
C ILE A 141 -7.67 -3.34 4.83
N LEU A 142 -6.89 -3.57 3.78
CA LEU A 142 -7.37 -4.15 2.53
C LEU A 142 -7.81 -5.62 2.66
N ASP A 143 -7.31 -6.38 3.64
CA ASP A 143 -7.72 -7.77 3.92
C ASP A 143 -9.19 -7.90 4.33
N LEU A 144 -9.85 -6.78 4.70
CA LEU A 144 -11.29 -6.74 4.93
C LEU A 144 -12.11 -6.94 3.65
N ASN A 145 -11.53 -6.68 2.47
CA ASN A 145 -12.15 -6.85 1.16
C ASN A 145 -13.53 -6.16 1.01
N THR A 146 -13.65 -4.92 1.50
CA THR A 146 -14.88 -4.10 1.39
C THR A 146 -14.61 -2.73 0.75
N PRO A 147 -15.61 -2.10 0.12
CA PRO A 147 -15.47 -0.73 -0.39
C PRO A 147 -15.12 0.31 0.69
N ALA A 148 -15.56 0.08 1.93
CA ALA A 148 -15.22 0.92 3.08
C ALA A 148 -13.72 0.84 3.39
N ALA A 149 -13.16 -0.37 3.39
CA ALA A 149 -11.73 -0.58 3.58
C ALA A 149 -10.89 0.06 2.47
N ASP A 150 -11.32 -0.06 1.21
CA ASP A 150 -10.68 0.63 0.09
C ASP A 150 -10.69 2.15 0.27
N ARG A 151 -11.83 2.73 0.66
CA ARG A 151 -11.95 4.16 0.98
C ARG A 151 -10.99 4.58 2.08
N LEU A 152 -10.92 3.83 3.17
CA LEU A 152 -10.02 4.12 4.29
C LEU A 152 -8.55 4.11 3.84
N ALA A 153 -8.13 3.07 3.11
CA ALA A 153 -6.78 2.96 2.60
C ALA A 153 -6.43 4.12 1.66
N ASP A 154 -7.33 4.45 0.72
CA ASP A 154 -7.13 5.55 -0.23
C ASP A 154 -7.04 6.91 0.48
N LEU A 155 -7.91 7.15 1.46
CA LEU A 155 -7.91 8.38 2.24
C LEU A 155 -6.63 8.53 3.08
N PHE A 156 -6.23 7.47 3.79
CA PHE A 156 -4.99 7.44 4.56
C PHE A 156 -3.77 7.72 3.68
N LEU A 157 -3.66 7.03 2.53
CA LEU A 157 -2.56 7.22 1.59
C LEU A 157 -2.55 8.64 1.02
N LYS A 158 -3.70 9.18 0.64
CA LYS A 158 -3.83 10.56 0.15
C LYS A 158 -3.32 11.57 1.18
N LYS A 159 -3.77 11.48 2.43
CA LYS A 159 -3.32 12.38 3.51
C LYS A 159 -1.82 12.23 3.75
N TRP A 160 -1.33 11.00 3.91
CA TRP A 160 0.09 10.73 4.16
C TRP A 160 0.99 11.25 3.03
N ASN A 161 0.67 10.91 1.78
CA ASN A 161 1.49 11.24 0.60
C ASN A 161 1.47 12.73 0.25
N SER A 162 0.45 13.46 0.70
CA SER A 162 0.39 14.93 0.61
C SER A 162 1.28 15.60 1.64
N ALA A 163 1.41 15.03 2.84
CA ALA A 163 2.20 15.57 3.94
C ALA A 163 3.68 15.15 3.94
N HIS A 164 4.00 14.00 3.33
CA HIS A 164 5.34 13.39 3.42
C HIS A 164 6.09 13.37 2.09
N LYS A 165 7.41 13.61 2.14
CA LYS A 165 8.30 13.55 0.96
C LYS A 165 8.44 12.13 0.39
N LYS A 166 8.35 11.11 1.24
CA LYS A 166 8.47 9.69 0.88
C LYS A 166 7.08 9.06 0.89
N PRO A 167 6.49 8.78 -0.29
CA PRO A 167 5.11 8.29 -0.37
C PRO A 167 4.99 6.83 0.10
N LEU A 168 3.80 6.41 0.50
CA LEU A 168 3.42 5.03 0.74
C LEU A 168 2.71 4.47 -0.49
N GLY A 169 2.82 3.15 -0.70
CA GLY A 169 2.12 2.45 -1.78
C GLY A 169 0.86 1.75 -1.28
N LYS A 170 -0.17 1.67 -2.14
CA LYS A 170 -1.34 0.81 -1.88
C LYS A 170 -0.98 -0.64 -2.18
N ALA A 171 -1.00 -1.48 -1.15
CA ALA A 171 -0.49 -2.85 -1.21
C ALA A 171 -1.39 -3.85 -0.49
N THR A 172 -1.68 -4.99 -1.13
CA THR A 172 -2.31 -6.14 -0.46
C THR A 172 -1.25 -7.10 0.07
N PHE A 173 -1.65 -8.00 0.97
CA PHE A 173 -0.78 -9.06 1.47
C PHE A 173 -0.16 -9.89 0.33
N SER A 174 -0.98 -10.29 -0.64
CA SER A 174 -0.55 -11.10 -1.78
C SER A 174 0.53 -10.38 -2.59
N THR A 175 0.36 -9.07 -2.85
CA THR A 175 1.35 -8.31 -3.62
C THR A 175 2.69 -8.23 -2.89
N ILE A 176 2.68 -7.94 -1.59
CA ILE A 176 3.90 -7.90 -0.77
C ILE A 176 4.58 -9.27 -0.73
N GLN A 177 3.81 -10.33 -0.47
CA GLN A 177 4.32 -11.70 -0.37
C GLN A 177 4.90 -12.20 -1.70
N SER A 178 4.30 -11.83 -2.83
CA SER A 178 4.85 -12.14 -4.15
C SER A 178 6.16 -11.38 -4.42
N GLY A 179 6.27 -10.15 -3.93
CA GLY A 179 7.48 -9.32 -4.05
C GLY A 179 8.72 -10.00 -3.47
N PHE A 180 8.59 -10.64 -2.30
CA PHE A 180 9.70 -11.37 -1.67
C PHE A 180 10.13 -12.65 -2.39
N ARG A 181 9.22 -13.28 -3.13
CA ARG A 181 9.51 -14.52 -3.87
C ARG A 181 10.21 -14.26 -5.20
N SER A 182 10.20 -13.01 -5.65
CA SER A 182 10.82 -12.61 -6.91
C SER A 182 12.32 -12.37 -6.74
N LYS A 183 13.14 -13.01 -7.58
CA LYS A 183 14.54 -12.60 -7.80
C LYS A 183 14.66 -11.57 -8.94
N LEU A 184 13.54 -11.14 -9.51
CA LEU A 184 13.48 -10.29 -10.69
C LEU A 184 13.77 -8.83 -10.32
N CYS A 185 14.38 -8.09 -11.25
CA CYS A 185 14.42 -6.63 -11.18
C CYS A 185 13.13 -6.10 -11.80
N PHE A 186 12.02 -6.03 -11.06
CA PHE A 186 10.68 -5.59 -11.54
C PHE A 186 10.71 -4.44 -12.55
N ILE A 187 11.26 -3.28 -12.18
CA ILE A 187 11.33 -2.10 -13.07
C ILE A 187 12.19 -2.39 -14.31
N THR A 188 13.35 -3.01 -14.15
CA THR A 188 14.24 -3.31 -15.28
C THR A 188 13.61 -4.35 -16.22
N THR A 189 12.86 -5.31 -15.67
CA THR A 189 12.12 -6.33 -16.42
C THR A 189 11.01 -5.69 -17.24
N ALA A 190 10.22 -4.78 -16.63
CA ALA A 190 9.20 -4.00 -17.33
C ALA A 190 9.82 -3.18 -18.47
N VAL A 191 10.94 -2.50 -18.21
CA VAL A 191 11.65 -1.72 -19.22
C VAL A 191 12.17 -2.59 -20.37
N CYS A 192 12.85 -3.69 -20.09
CA CYS A 192 13.40 -4.57 -21.12
C CYS A 192 12.30 -5.27 -21.94
N THR A 193 11.17 -5.59 -21.31
CA THR A 193 9.99 -6.13 -21.99
C THR A 193 9.41 -5.10 -22.96
N GLU A 194 9.22 -3.85 -22.52
CA GLU A 194 8.73 -2.77 -23.37
C GLU A 194 9.66 -2.46 -24.57
N LEU A 195 10.97 -2.65 -24.39
CA LEU A 195 11.96 -2.51 -25.46
C LEU A 195 12.03 -3.72 -26.41
N GLY A 196 11.24 -4.76 -26.18
CA GLY A 196 11.25 -5.99 -26.98
C GLY A 196 12.50 -6.86 -26.79
N LYS A 197 13.23 -6.68 -25.69
CA LYS A 197 14.51 -7.38 -25.43
C LYS A 197 14.35 -8.70 -24.64
N GLY A 198 13.20 -8.90 -23.98
CA GLY A 198 12.96 -10.06 -23.11
C GLY A 198 13.72 -10.00 -21.77
N ASP A 199 13.48 -11.01 -20.91
CA ASP A 199 14.03 -11.09 -19.55
C ASP A 199 15.50 -11.59 -19.50
N ASP A 200 15.96 -12.28 -20.54
CA ASP A 200 17.33 -12.81 -20.60
C ASP A 200 18.32 -11.87 -21.29
N CYS A 201 17.94 -10.61 -21.53
CA CYS A 201 18.82 -9.66 -22.20
C CYS A 201 20.06 -9.30 -21.37
N GLU A 202 21.17 -9.01 -22.06
CA GLU A 202 22.48 -8.72 -21.46
C GLU A 202 22.39 -7.59 -20.43
N GLU A 203 21.63 -6.54 -20.74
CA GLU A 203 21.42 -5.38 -19.86
C GLU A 203 20.80 -5.78 -18.53
N LEU A 204 19.78 -6.63 -18.56
CA LEU A 204 19.09 -7.07 -17.35
C LEU A 204 20.02 -7.93 -16.48
N GLN A 205 20.82 -8.79 -17.10
CA GLN A 205 21.78 -9.64 -16.38
C GLN A 205 22.91 -8.83 -15.75
N ILE A 206 23.40 -7.78 -16.41
CA ILE A 206 24.38 -6.84 -15.83
C ILE A 206 23.80 -6.15 -14.59
N LEU A 207 22.55 -5.67 -14.67
CA LEU A 207 21.90 -4.96 -13.56
C LEU A 207 21.55 -5.89 -12.40
N ARG A 208 21.16 -7.15 -12.68
CA ARG A 208 20.95 -8.19 -11.66
C ARG A 208 22.26 -8.49 -10.91
N ARG A 209 23.37 -8.70 -11.62
CA ARG A 209 24.69 -8.89 -10.98
C ARG A 209 25.11 -7.68 -10.16
N PHE A 210 24.93 -6.46 -10.67
CA PHE A 210 25.20 -5.24 -9.90
C PHE A 210 24.42 -5.22 -8.58
N ARG A 211 23.12 -5.54 -8.61
CA ARG A 211 22.28 -5.62 -7.41
C ARG A 211 22.79 -6.69 -6.44
N ASP A 212 22.97 -7.90 -6.93
CA ASP A 212 23.23 -9.09 -6.10
C ASP A 212 24.65 -9.13 -5.54
N GLU A 213 25.63 -8.61 -6.27
CA GLU A 213 27.05 -8.73 -5.90
C GLU A 213 27.62 -7.44 -5.31
N TYR A 214 27.23 -6.27 -5.83
CA TYR A 214 27.75 -4.97 -5.41
C TYR A 214 26.80 -4.26 -4.44
N LEU A 215 25.58 -3.97 -4.89
CA LEU A 215 24.63 -3.16 -4.11
C LEU A 215 24.31 -3.84 -2.79
N LEU A 216 24.17 -5.18 -2.76
CA LEU A 216 23.95 -5.92 -1.52
C LEU A 216 25.06 -5.70 -0.47
N LYS A 217 26.30 -5.50 -0.91
CA LYS A 217 27.47 -5.30 -0.04
C LYS A 217 27.75 -3.81 0.24
N SER A 218 27.06 -2.89 -0.43
CA SER A 218 27.27 -1.46 -0.24
C SER A 218 26.67 -0.98 1.09
N PRO A 219 27.13 0.17 1.63
CA PRO A 219 26.54 0.75 2.83
C PRO A 219 25.04 1.04 2.66
N GLY A 220 24.20 0.41 3.51
CA GLY A 220 22.75 0.49 3.41
C GLY A 220 22.15 -0.30 2.23
N GLY A 221 22.96 -1.07 1.51
CA GLY A 221 22.61 -1.84 0.34
C GLY A 221 21.40 -2.76 0.51
N THR A 222 21.39 -3.52 1.61
CA THR A 222 20.25 -4.36 1.98
C THR A 222 18.96 -3.55 2.04
N ALA A 223 18.95 -2.38 2.70
CA ALA A 223 17.76 -1.54 2.81
C ALA A 223 17.29 -0.98 1.46
N LYS A 224 18.21 -0.62 0.56
CA LYS A 224 17.88 -0.13 -0.79
C LYS A 224 17.23 -1.20 -1.66
N ILE A 225 17.82 -2.40 -1.69
CA ILE A 225 17.28 -3.56 -2.42
C ILE A 225 15.90 -3.94 -1.89
N SER A 226 15.76 -3.87 -0.59
CA SER A 226 14.55 -4.17 0.14
C SER A 226 13.40 -3.21 -0.16
N GLU A 227 13.67 -1.91 -0.10
CA GLU A 227 12.75 -0.86 -0.52
C GLU A 227 12.30 -1.09 -1.96
N TYR A 228 13.24 -1.41 -2.84
CA TYR A 228 12.94 -1.75 -4.23
C TYR A 228 11.98 -2.93 -4.35
N TYR A 229 12.26 -4.06 -3.68
CA TYR A 229 11.39 -5.24 -3.78
C TYR A 229 10.00 -5.02 -3.18
N LEU A 230 9.90 -4.12 -2.19
CA LEU A 230 8.62 -3.71 -1.67
C LEU A 230 7.87 -2.82 -2.68
N LEU A 231 8.51 -1.76 -3.18
CA LEU A 231 7.82 -0.67 -3.88
C LEU A 231 7.75 -0.84 -5.41
N ALA A 232 8.73 -1.51 -6.02
CA ALA A 232 8.81 -1.65 -7.46
C ALA A 232 7.59 -2.35 -8.09
N PRO A 233 6.98 -3.40 -7.49
CA PRO A 233 5.74 -3.97 -8.02
C PRO A 233 4.60 -2.94 -8.11
N PHE A 234 4.47 -2.04 -7.13
CA PHE A 234 3.43 -1.00 -7.14
C PHE A 234 3.69 0.06 -8.20
N ILE A 235 4.94 0.47 -8.34
CA ILE A 235 5.35 1.41 -9.39
C ILE A 235 5.04 0.83 -10.76
N VAL A 236 5.40 -0.44 -11.00
CA VAL A 236 5.09 -1.11 -12.28
C VAL A 236 3.59 -1.17 -12.49
N GLY A 237 2.81 -1.62 -11.50
CA GLY A 237 1.35 -1.66 -11.60
C GLY A 237 0.71 -0.30 -11.91
N ALA A 238 1.14 0.77 -11.24
CA ALA A 238 0.65 2.13 -11.48
C ALA A 238 1.01 2.64 -12.88
N VAL A 239 2.22 2.34 -13.37
CA VAL A 239 2.65 2.71 -14.72
C VAL A 239 1.84 1.97 -15.78
N GLU A 240 1.64 0.66 -15.64
CA GLU A 240 0.85 -0.14 -16.58
C GLU A 240 -0.63 0.30 -16.61
N ALA A 241 -1.21 0.60 -15.45
CA ALA A 241 -2.58 1.09 -15.35
C ALA A 241 -2.78 2.51 -15.93
N SER A 242 -1.71 3.27 -16.14
CA SER A 242 -1.78 4.66 -16.59
C SER A 242 -2.08 4.87 -18.07
N GLY A 243 -2.00 3.81 -18.88
CA GLY A 243 -2.04 3.89 -20.35
C GLY A 243 -0.81 4.59 -20.96
N ARG A 244 0.22 4.92 -20.16
CA ARG A 244 1.44 5.62 -20.57
C ARG A 244 2.72 4.83 -20.25
N SER A 245 2.63 3.49 -20.20
CA SER A 245 3.76 2.62 -19.87
C SER A 245 4.93 2.77 -20.86
N LYS A 246 4.66 2.66 -22.16
CA LYS A 246 5.67 2.80 -23.22
C LYS A 246 6.55 4.05 -23.11
N PRO A 247 6.01 5.28 -23.10
CA PRO A 247 6.84 6.48 -22.98
C PRO A 247 7.56 6.55 -21.63
N GLU A 248 6.96 6.04 -20.54
CA GLU A 248 7.59 6.04 -19.23
C GLU A 248 8.79 5.08 -19.14
N TRP A 249 8.65 3.86 -19.62
CA TRP A 249 9.74 2.88 -19.64
C TRP A 249 10.87 3.27 -20.57
N ASN A 250 10.56 3.89 -21.71
CA ASN A 250 11.58 4.51 -22.57
C ASN A 250 12.34 5.63 -21.86
N ARG A 251 11.64 6.47 -21.08
CA ARG A 251 12.26 7.51 -20.26
C ARG A 251 13.18 6.92 -19.19
N VAL A 252 12.70 5.92 -18.44
CA VAL A 252 13.46 5.22 -17.40
C VAL A 252 14.71 4.57 -17.99
N TYR A 253 14.58 3.90 -19.14
CA TYR A 253 15.72 3.31 -19.84
C TYR A 253 16.78 4.35 -20.18
N ARG A 254 16.40 5.41 -20.89
CA ARG A 254 17.35 6.42 -21.40
C ARG A 254 17.98 7.24 -20.29
N LYS A 255 17.18 7.62 -19.28
CA LYS A 255 17.60 8.53 -18.20
C LYS A 255 18.41 7.81 -17.12
N HIS A 256 18.06 6.57 -16.80
CA HIS A 256 18.61 5.87 -15.63
C HIS A 256 19.39 4.61 -15.99
N LEU A 257 18.76 3.66 -16.67
CA LEU A 257 19.37 2.34 -16.89
C LEU A 257 20.55 2.39 -17.86
N LEU A 258 20.45 3.12 -18.97
CA LEU A 258 21.52 3.24 -19.96
C LEU A 258 22.78 3.91 -19.37
N PRO A 259 22.70 5.02 -18.63
CA PRO A 259 23.83 5.55 -17.86
C PRO A 259 24.39 4.58 -16.81
N CYS A 260 23.54 3.81 -16.13
CA CYS A 260 23.96 2.80 -15.14
C CYS A 260 24.82 1.73 -15.82
N LEU A 261 24.33 1.17 -16.93
CA LEU A 261 25.04 0.17 -17.73
C LEU A 261 26.38 0.70 -18.24
N SER A 262 26.41 1.94 -18.72
CA SER A 262 27.65 2.61 -19.15
C SER A 262 28.66 2.77 -18.01
N ALA A 263 28.18 3.11 -16.81
CA ALA A 263 29.02 3.22 -15.61
C ALA A 263 29.58 1.85 -15.19
N LEU A 264 28.76 0.79 -15.21
CA LEU A 264 29.19 -0.57 -14.88
C LEU A 264 30.24 -1.11 -15.87
N LYS A 265 30.05 -0.85 -17.18
CA LYS A 265 31.05 -1.21 -18.20
C LYS A 265 32.40 -0.49 -18.02
N LYS A 266 32.41 0.63 -17.28
CA LYS A 266 33.61 1.42 -16.95
C LYS A 266 34.13 1.17 -15.52
N ASP A 267 33.64 0.11 -14.86
CA ASP A 267 33.96 -0.24 -13.47
C ASP A 267 33.70 0.90 -12.47
N ARG A 268 32.57 1.60 -12.65
CA ARG A 268 32.09 2.70 -11.77
C ARG A 268 30.79 2.32 -11.06
N PRO A 269 30.78 1.31 -10.18
CA PRO A 269 29.55 0.82 -9.57
C PRO A 269 28.88 1.83 -8.62
N ARG A 270 29.64 2.69 -7.93
CA ARG A 270 29.07 3.80 -7.11
C ARG A 270 28.23 4.78 -7.93
N GLN A 271 28.63 5.03 -9.18
CA GLN A 271 27.86 5.90 -10.07
C GLN A 271 26.53 5.24 -10.47
N CYS A 272 26.53 3.93 -10.71
CA CYS A 272 25.30 3.17 -10.98
C CYS A 272 24.40 3.10 -9.72
N GLU A 273 24.97 2.99 -8.52
CA GLU A 273 24.21 3.09 -7.25
C GLU A 273 23.47 4.42 -7.13
N GLN A 274 24.13 5.55 -7.39
CA GLN A 274 23.48 6.86 -7.35
C GLN A 274 22.36 7.00 -8.39
N LEU A 275 22.57 6.48 -9.60
CA LEU A 275 21.56 6.48 -10.65
C LEU A 275 20.35 5.61 -10.28
N TYR A 276 20.59 4.47 -9.64
CA TYR A 276 19.56 3.58 -9.15
C TYR A 276 18.70 4.23 -8.06
N GLU A 277 19.32 4.90 -7.09
CA GLU A 277 18.59 5.65 -6.05
C GLU A 277 17.75 6.79 -6.64
N ASN A 278 18.32 7.54 -7.59
CA ASN A 278 17.61 8.62 -8.26
C ASN A 278 16.42 8.10 -9.06
N MET A 279 16.59 6.97 -9.76
CA MET A 279 15.51 6.29 -10.47
C MET A 279 14.36 5.92 -9.53
N MET A 280 14.67 5.28 -8.40
CA MET A 280 13.66 4.88 -7.43
C MET A 280 12.94 6.08 -6.83
N SER A 281 13.67 7.10 -6.38
CA SER A 281 13.07 8.30 -5.81
C SER A 281 12.16 9.04 -6.80
N GLU A 282 12.54 9.12 -8.08
CA GLU A 282 11.72 9.73 -9.13
C GLU A 282 10.44 8.93 -9.38
N LEU A 283 10.56 7.60 -9.48
CA LEU A 283 9.42 6.74 -9.78
C LEU A 283 8.43 6.69 -8.62
N GLU A 284 8.91 6.57 -7.38
CA GLU A 284 8.06 6.65 -6.18
C GLU A 284 7.28 7.96 -6.14
N THR A 285 7.96 9.09 -6.34
CA THR A 285 7.32 10.41 -6.31
C THR A 285 6.27 10.57 -7.41
N LYS A 286 6.51 9.98 -8.59
CA LYS A 286 5.62 10.16 -9.73
C LYS A 286 4.42 9.20 -9.71
N TRP A 287 4.59 7.99 -9.22
CA TRP A 287 3.63 6.89 -9.43
C TRP A 287 2.96 6.39 -8.16
N LEU A 288 3.47 6.76 -6.98
CA LEU A 288 2.86 6.40 -5.69
C LEU A 288 2.17 7.58 -5.01
N LYS A 289 2.11 8.75 -5.65
CA LYS A 289 1.40 9.92 -5.15
C LYS A 289 -0.04 9.99 -5.64
#